data_AF-A0A7X0MI28-F1
#
_entry.id   AF-A0A7X0MI28-F1
#
_cell.length_a   1.000
_cell.length_b   1.000
_cell.length_c   1.000
_cell.angle_alpha   90.00
_cell.angle_beta   90.00
_cell.angle_gamma   90.00
#
_symmetry.space_group_name_H-M   'P 1'
#
loop_
_entity.id
_entity.type
_entity.pdbx_description
1 polymer ?
#
loop_
_entity_poly.entity_id
_entity_poly.type
_entity_poly.pdbx_seq_one_letter_code
_entity_poly.pdbx_strand_id
1 'polypeptide(L)'
;MSAQAQSSSDADLARASLYHLQKDFGNAIQCFETAFKVKSPDALNAYKAAAVYSLDSNAKMSAYYLQKAIQAGWAEASWLVADPYFEYFKQADPITWNQLITQAKEKELVYEKKLTQPTLRTKINLMVLSDQQLRYKKIQTKDKEELQDIDLAIAEADKKNLAEAKNILATYGWPKLSEIGKDGQNNLWLIVQHADHDILFQQQVLKKMKRLLKSKEVNLENYAFLTDRVLCNLNYLQEYGTQVNWTINGMANSFRPIRNEWDIDQRRKKLGMTGLDIYSLAYGFTYEKPKKVTCTRTQQEVIKKVKLLIDTASEAFYRGDFQLTYDSYNSASVFSEGMSDRENFKAAVIFATIAARDRDPKYRDISFDFLNLLYLRGKLKESSLRRTYQFETLHDDPRWIKLFYPGT
;
A
#
# COMPACT_ATOMS: atom_id res chain seq x y z
N MET A 1 -10.34 -25.39 19.04
CA MET A 1 -8.91 -25.05 18.76
C MET A 1 -8.52 -23.91 19.69
N SER A 2 -7.37 -23.95 20.36
CA SER A 2 -6.96 -22.89 21.30
C SER A 2 -6.49 -21.63 20.55
N ALA A 3 -6.64 -20.45 21.17
CA ALA A 3 -6.16 -19.18 20.60
C ALA A 3 -4.64 -19.18 20.35
N GLN A 4 -3.89 -19.92 21.18
CA GLN A 4 -2.45 -20.08 21.04
C GLN A 4 -2.06 -20.93 19.81
N ALA A 5 -2.81 -22.00 19.53
CA ALA A 5 -2.59 -22.81 18.33
C ALA A 5 -2.90 -22.01 17.05
N GLN A 6 -3.97 -21.21 17.05
CA GLN A 6 -4.29 -20.33 15.93
C GLN A 6 -3.18 -19.28 15.69
N SER A 7 -2.71 -18.63 16.76
CA SER A 7 -1.61 -17.66 16.68
C SER A 7 -0.33 -18.28 16.11
N SER A 8 0.00 -19.50 16.52
CA SER A 8 1.15 -20.24 15.96
C SER A 8 0.99 -20.52 14.46
N SER A 9 -0.20 -20.96 14.03
CA SER A 9 -0.50 -21.21 12.61
C SER A 9 -0.38 -19.94 11.78
N ASP A 10 -0.91 -18.81 12.26
CA ASP A 10 -0.82 -17.52 11.57
C ASP A 10 0.65 -17.03 11.47
N ALA A 11 1.47 -17.27 12.50
CA ALA A 11 2.90 -16.99 12.47
C ALA A 11 3.64 -17.82 11.43
N ASP A 12 3.31 -19.10 11.28
CA ASP A 12 3.92 -19.96 10.26
C ASP A 12 3.51 -19.53 8.85
N LEU A 13 2.26 -19.13 8.62
CA LEU A 13 1.84 -18.57 7.32
C LEU A 13 2.56 -17.26 6.97
N ALA A 14 2.81 -16.41 7.96
CA ALA A 14 3.57 -15.17 7.78
C ALA A 14 5.02 -15.49 7.38
N ARG A 15 5.69 -16.42 8.07
CA ARG A 15 7.04 -16.88 7.72
C ARG A 15 7.10 -17.54 6.35
N ALA A 16 6.12 -18.38 6.00
CA ALA A 16 6.06 -19.04 4.70
C ALA A 16 6.05 -18.02 3.55
N SER A 17 5.32 -16.91 3.73
CA SER A 17 5.28 -15.81 2.76
C SER A 17 6.64 -15.13 2.61
N LEU A 18 7.36 -14.90 3.72
CA LEU A 18 8.71 -14.33 3.68
C LEU A 18 9.70 -15.27 2.98
N TYR A 19 9.72 -16.55 3.36
CA TYR A 19 10.63 -17.54 2.76
C TYR A 19 10.39 -17.71 1.26
N HIS A 20 9.13 -17.67 0.82
CA HIS A 20 8.80 -17.65 -0.61
C HIS A 20 9.44 -16.45 -1.33
N LEU A 21 9.33 -15.24 -0.78
CA LEU A 21 9.97 -14.04 -1.36
C LEU A 21 11.50 -14.14 -1.40
N GLN A 22 12.08 -14.80 -0.39
CA GLN A 22 13.53 -15.07 -0.30
C GLN A 22 13.99 -16.24 -1.19
N LYS A 23 13.07 -16.89 -1.92
CA LYS A 23 13.31 -18.10 -2.72
C LYS A 23 13.80 -19.30 -1.90
N ASP A 24 13.49 -19.32 -0.60
CA ASP A 24 13.75 -20.44 0.31
C ASP A 24 12.51 -21.33 0.37
N PHE A 25 12.28 -22.08 -0.71
CA PHE A 25 11.06 -22.86 -0.88
C PHE A 25 10.93 -24.00 0.13
N GLY A 26 12.05 -24.60 0.56
CA GLY A 26 12.07 -25.67 1.56
C GLY A 26 11.52 -25.21 2.91
N ASN A 27 12.00 -24.08 3.43
CA ASN A 27 11.48 -23.53 4.69
C ASN A 27 10.04 -23.00 4.53
N ALA A 28 9.70 -22.43 3.37
CA ALA A 28 8.32 -22.02 3.09
C ALA A 28 7.35 -23.20 3.15
N ILE A 29 7.71 -24.34 2.55
CA ILE A 29 6.93 -25.59 2.57
C ILE A 29 6.73 -26.10 4.01
N GLN A 30 7.80 -26.17 4.80
CA GLN A 30 7.72 -26.64 6.20
C GLN A 30 6.76 -25.78 7.04
N CYS A 31 6.80 -24.45 6.84
CA CYS A 31 5.87 -23.53 7.48
C CYS A 31 4.42 -23.77 7.04
N PHE A 32 4.15 -23.91 5.73
CA PHE A 32 2.81 -24.23 5.24
C PHE A 32 2.28 -25.56 5.82
N GLU A 33 3.07 -26.63 5.77
CA GLU A 33 2.66 -27.93 6.30
C GLU A 33 2.36 -27.88 7.80
N THR A 34 3.16 -27.15 8.57
CA THR A 34 2.94 -26.97 10.01
C THR A 34 1.66 -26.18 10.28
N ALA A 35 1.45 -25.07 9.56
CA ALA A 35 0.23 -24.29 9.66
C ALA A 35 -1.02 -25.11 9.31
N PHE A 36 -0.94 -25.93 8.26
CA PHE A 36 -2.09 -26.70 7.75
C PHE A 36 -2.47 -27.91 8.61
N LYS A 37 -1.57 -28.40 9.47
CA LYS A 37 -1.90 -29.38 10.53
C LYS A 37 -2.84 -28.79 11.57
N VAL A 38 -2.77 -27.48 11.79
CA VAL A 38 -3.61 -26.77 12.77
C VAL A 38 -4.94 -26.38 12.15
N LYS A 39 -4.93 -25.79 10.95
CA LYS A 39 -6.13 -25.31 10.25
C LYS A 39 -6.02 -25.60 8.76
N SER A 40 -7.05 -26.22 8.18
CA SER A 40 -7.09 -26.44 6.74
C SER A 40 -6.93 -25.12 5.96
N PRO A 41 -6.14 -25.10 4.88
CA PRO A 41 -5.90 -23.88 4.12
C PRO A 41 -7.20 -23.33 3.52
N ASP A 42 -7.31 -22.01 3.51
CA ASP A 42 -8.23 -21.34 2.59
C ASP A 42 -7.70 -21.38 1.16
N ALA A 43 -8.49 -20.88 0.21
CA ALA A 43 -8.14 -20.89 -1.21
C ALA A 43 -6.79 -20.21 -1.49
N LEU A 44 -6.52 -19.06 -0.86
CA LEU A 44 -5.30 -18.29 -1.08
C LEU A 44 -4.06 -18.99 -0.53
N ASN A 45 -4.11 -19.52 0.70
CA ASN A 45 -2.97 -20.21 1.28
C ASN A 45 -2.71 -21.56 0.61
N ALA A 46 -3.75 -22.28 0.17
CA ALA A 46 -3.59 -23.48 -0.65
C ALA A 46 -2.93 -23.13 -2.01
N TYR A 47 -3.36 -22.05 -2.65
CA TYR A 47 -2.78 -21.56 -3.90
C TYR A 47 -1.30 -21.20 -3.74
N LYS A 48 -0.95 -20.44 -2.69
CA LYS A 48 0.44 -20.09 -2.38
C LYS A 48 1.30 -21.32 -2.12
N ALA A 49 0.80 -22.29 -1.35
CA ALA A 49 1.53 -23.54 -1.13
C ALA A 49 1.74 -24.30 -2.44
N ALA A 50 0.72 -24.41 -3.29
CA ALA A 50 0.83 -25.05 -4.60
C ALA A 50 1.90 -24.40 -5.48
N ALA A 51 1.93 -23.06 -5.53
CA ALA A 51 2.95 -22.30 -6.25
C ALA A 51 4.36 -22.60 -5.72
N VAL A 52 4.55 -22.61 -4.40
CA VAL A 52 5.86 -22.93 -3.79
C VAL A 52 6.29 -24.36 -4.07
N TYR A 53 5.41 -25.36 -4.01
CA TYR A 53 5.76 -26.73 -4.40
C TYR A 53 6.12 -26.85 -5.88
N SER A 54 5.47 -26.09 -6.76
CA SER A 54 5.86 -26.03 -8.17
C SER A 54 7.26 -25.46 -8.33
N LEU A 55 7.57 -24.35 -7.65
CA LEU A 55 8.90 -23.74 -7.63
C LEU A 55 9.98 -24.66 -7.04
N ASP A 56 9.61 -25.53 -6.10
CA ASP A 56 10.47 -26.57 -5.51
C ASP A 56 10.52 -27.87 -6.36
N SER A 57 10.06 -27.83 -7.61
CA SER A 57 10.06 -28.98 -8.52
C SER A 57 9.23 -30.19 -8.04
N ASN A 58 8.14 -29.94 -7.31
CA ASN A 58 7.24 -30.98 -6.78
C ASN A 58 5.83 -30.87 -7.37
N ALA A 59 5.68 -31.39 -8.61
CA ALA A 59 4.43 -31.36 -9.35
C ALA A 59 3.26 -32.07 -8.61
N LYS A 60 3.54 -33.17 -7.92
CA LYS A 60 2.53 -33.95 -7.20
C LYS A 60 1.90 -33.14 -6.06
N MET A 61 2.72 -32.51 -5.23
CA MET A 61 2.21 -31.69 -4.12
C MET A 61 1.63 -30.36 -4.61
N SER A 62 2.19 -29.78 -5.68
CA SER A 62 1.59 -28.64 -6.37
C SER A 62 0.15 -28.95 -6.82
N ALA A 63 -0.06 -30.07 -7.52
CA ALA A 63 -1.39 -30.51 -7.95
C ALA A 63 -2.35 -30.71 -6.76
N TYR A 64 -1.87 -31.36 -5.69
CA TYR A 64 -2.66 -31.60 -4.48
C TYR A 64 -3.17 -30.31 -3.83
N TYR A 65 -2.29 -29.32 -3.63
CA TYR A 65 -2.69 -28.05 -3.02
C TYR A 65 -3.48 -27.16 -3.98
N LEU A 66 -3.22 -27.22 -5.29
CA LEU A 66 -4.02 -26.50 -6.28
C LEU A 66 -5.45 -27.04 -6.32
N GLN A 67 -5.64 -28.36 -6.27
CA GLN A 67 -6.95 -28.98 -6.15
C GLN A 67 -7.68 -28.49 -4.89
N LYS A 68 -6.98 -28.37 -3.74
CA LYS A 68 -7.55 -27.80 -2.52
C LYS A 68 -7.94 -26.34 -2.67
N ALA A 69 -7.12 -25.53 -3.35
CA ALA A 69 -7.44 -24.13 -3.61
C ALA A 69 -8.75 -24.00 -4.40
N ILE A 70 -8.89 -24.78 -5.47
CA ILE A 70 -10.10 -24.83 -6.31
C ILE A 70 -11.32 -25.28 -5.48
N GLN A 71 -11.17 -26.33 -4.66
CA GLN A 71 -12.24 -26.80 -3.77
C GLN A 71 -12.63 -25.78 -2.69
N ALA A 72 -11.66 -24.99 -2.20
CA ALA A 72 -11.88 -23.92 -1.23
C ALA A 72 -12.44 -22.63 -1.87
N GLY A 73 -12.69 -22.62 -3.17
CA GLY A 73 -13.34 -21.51 -3.88
C GLY A 73 -12.39 -20.54 -4.56
N TRP A 74 -11.18 -20.96 -4.95
CA TRP A 74 -10.36 -20.19 -5.88
C TRP A 74 -11.16 -19.92 -7.16
N ALA A 75 -11.22 -18.65 -7.56
CA ALA A 75 -12.08 -18.21 -8.65
C ALA A 75 -11.34 -17.35 -9.67
N GLU A 76 -10.00 -17.34 -9.71
CA GLU A 76 -9.23 -16.54 -10.66
C GLU A 76 -8.50 -17.46 -11.65
N ALA A 77 -9.23 -18.10 -12.57
CA ALA A 77 -8.64 -19.11 -13.46
C ALA A 77 -7.67 -18.48 -14.47
N SER A 78 -7.97 -17.30 -15.01
CA SER A 78 -7.06 -16.56 -15.89
C SER A 78 -5.74 -16.22 -15.20
N TRP A 79 -5.80 -15.85 -13.91
CA TRP A 79 -4.62 -15.61 -13.10
C TRP A 79 -3.77 -16.87 -12.97
N LEU A 80 -4.39 -17.98 -12.55
CA LEU A 80 -3.72 -19.27 -12.40
C LEU A 80 -3.02 -19.73 -13.69
N VAL A 81 -3.66 -19.56 -14.86
CA VAL A 81 -3.08 -19.92 -16.15
C VAL A 81 -1.82 -19.11 -16.46
N ALA A 82 -1.86 -17.81 -16.16
CA ALA A 82 -0.80 -16.86 -16.44
C ALA A 82 0.30 -16.82 -15.37
N ASP A 83 0.08 -17.45 -14.20
CA ASP A 83 1.02 -17.40 -13.09
C ASP A 83 2.29 -18.22 -13.43
N PRO A 84 3.47 -17.57 -13.45
CA PRO A 84 4.75 -18.18 -13.81
C PRO A 84 5.29 -19.13 -12.72
N TYR A 85 4.77 -19.08 -11.50
CA TYR A 85 5.19 -20.01 -10.44
C TYR A 85 4.79 -21.46 -10.74
N PHE A 86 3.84 -21.66 -11.65
CA PHE A 86 3.38 -22.99 -12.06
C PHE A 86 4.09 -23.56 -13.29
N GLU A 87 5.09 -22.88 -13.87
CA GLU A 87 5.75 -23.35 -15.10
C GLU A 87 6.34 -24.76 -14.98
N TYR A 88 6.97 -25.09 -13.85
CA TYR A 88 7.47 -26.45 -13.62
C TYR A 88 6.32 -27.47 -13.62
N PHE A 89 5.25 -27.23 -12.85
CA PHE A 89 4.11 -28.14 -12.80
C PHE A 89 3.45 -28.33 -14.17
N LYS A 90 3.28 -27.24 -14.95
CA LYS A 90 2.75 -27.27 -16.32
C LYS A 90 3.54 -28.24 -17.22
N GLN A 91 4.86 -28.22 -17.11
CA GLN A 91 5.75 -29.05 -17.95
C GLN A 91 5.85 -30.50 -17.44
N ALA A 92 5.90 -30.69 -16.13
CA ALA A 92 6.10 -32.00 -15.51
C ALA A 92 4.85 -32.90 -15.57
N ASP A 93 3.63 -32.33 -15.47
CA ASP A 93 2.38 -33.08 -15.54
C ASP A 93 1.27 -32.27 -16.26
N PRO A 94 1.36 -32.16 -17.60
CA PRO A 94 0.42 -31.37 -18.39
C PRO A 94 -1.00 -31.93 -18.37
N ILE A 95 -1.17 -33.24 -18.15
CA ILE A 95 -2.48 -33.89 -18.11
C ILE A 95 -3.23 -33.42 -16.87
N THR A 96 -2.63 -33.56 -15.68
CA THR A 96 -3.24 -33.11 -14.43
C THR A 96 -3.42 -31.60 -14.42
N TRP A 97 -2.45 -30.83 -14.94
CA TRP A 97 -2.58 -29.38 -15.09
C TRP A 97 -3.83 -28.99 -15.88
N ASN A 98 -4.01 -29.55 -17.09
CA ASN A 98 -5.15 -29.23 -17.95
C ASN A 98 -6.50 -29.62 -17.31
N GLN A 99 -6.55 -30.73 -16.58
CA GLN A 99 -7.73 -31.13 -15.81
C GLN A 99 -8.07 -30.10 -14.73
N LEU A 100 -7.08 -29.67 -13.93
CA LEU A 100 -7.29 -28.69 -12.86
C LEU A 100 -7.69 -27.32 -13.41
N ILE A 101 -7.10 -26.86 -14.52
CA ILE A 101 -7.50 -25.61 -15.17
C ILE A 101 -8.94 -25.67 -15.66
N THR A 102 -9.35 -26.79 -16.24
CA THR A 102 -10.74 -26.99 -16.69
C THR A 102 -11.70 -26.91 -15.50
N GLN A 103 -11.39 -27.60 -14.40
CA GLN A 103 -12.17 -27.53 -13.17
C GLN A 103 -12.22 -26.11 -12.58
N ALA A 104 -11.10 -25.39 -12.56
CA ALA A 104 -11.03 -24.02 -12.06
C ALA A 104 -11.95 -23.08 -12.87
N LYS A 105 -11.94 -23.19 -14.21
CA LYS A 105 -12.82 -22.42 -15.09
C LYS A 105 -14.29 -22.73 -14.86
N GLU A 106 -14.65 -24.00 -14.75
CA GLU A 106 -16.03 -24.42 -14.47
C GLU A 106 -16.52 -23.88 -13.11
N LYS A 107 -15.68 -23.95 -12.08
CA LYS A 107 -15.99 -23.40 -10.75
C LYS A 107 -16.13 -21.88 -10.78
N GLU A 108 -15.27 -21.18 -11.51
CA GLU A 108 -15.38 -19.73 -11.71
C GLU A 108 -16.69 -19.35 -12.40
N LEU A 109 -17.09 -20.05 -13.47
CA LEU A 109 -18.38 -19.80 -14.15
C LEU A 109 -19.58 -19.99 -13.21
N VAL A 110 -19.52 -20.96 -12.29
CA VAL A 110 -20.56 -21.14 -11.26
C VAL A 110 -20.52 -20.02 -10.22
N TYR A 111 -19.34 -19.54 -9.86
CA TYR A 111 -19.17 -18.42 -8.95
C TYR A 111 -19.70 -17.11 -9.53
N GLU A 112 -19.41 -16.81 -10.79
CA GLU A 112 -19.82 -15.59 -11.48
C GLU A 112 -21.34 -15.41 -11.52
N LYS A 113 -22.10 -16.51 -11.64
CA LYS A 113 -23.58 -16.49 -11.59
C LYS A 113 -24.15 -15.97 -10.26
N LYS A 114 -23.34 -15.93 -9.20
CA LYS A 114 -23.74 -15.40 -7.88
C LYS A 114 -23.53 -13.89 -7.76
N LEU A 115 -22.82 -13.29 -8.70
CA LEU A 115 -22.46 -11.88 -8.70
C LEU A 115 -23.46 -11.08 -9.53
N THR A 116 -23.72 -9.84 -9.11
CA THR A 116 -24.60 -8.95 -9.89
C THR A 116 -23.87 -8.19 -10.98
N GLN A 117 -22.53 -8.14 -10.96
CA GLN A 117 -21.69 -7.47 -11.96
C GLN A 117 -20.49 -8.32 -12.42
N PRO A 118 -20.71 -9.55 -12.93
CA PRO A 118 -19.62 -10.44 -13.33
C PRO A 118 -18.76 -9.86 -14.46
N THR A 119 -19.34 -9.15 -15.42
CA THR A 119 -18.57 -8.51 -16.51
C THR A 119 -17.62 -7.43 -16.00
N LEU A 120 -18.05 -6.65 -14.98
CA LEU A 120 -17.18 -5.66 -14.35
C LEU A 120 -16.02 -6.33 -13.61
N ARG A 121 -16.30 -7.42 -12.88
CA ARG A 121 -15.27 -8.25 -12.25
C ARG A 121 -14.25 -8.74 -13.28
N THR A 122 -14.70 -9.36 -14.38
CA THR A 122 -13.79 -9.87 -15.41
C THR A 122 -12.90 -8.76 -15.98
N LYS A 123 -13.48 -7.58 -16.26
CA LYS A 123 -12.71 -6.41 -16.73
C LYS A 123 -11.61 -6.02 -15.73
N ILE A 124 -11.96 -5.86 -14.46
CA ILE A 124 -11.01 -5.48 -13.39
C ILE A 124 -9.89 -6.53 -13.25
N ASN A 125 -10.26 -7.81 -13.22
CA ASN A 125 -9.28 -8.90 -13.06
C ASN A 125 -8.29 -8.93 -14.23
N LEU A 126 -8.74 -8.70 -15.46
CA LEU A 126 -7.85 -8.64 -16.64
C LEU A 126 -6.93 -7.41 -16.61
N MET A 127 -7.43 -6.24 -16.19
CA MET A 127 -6.59 -5.03 -16.03
C MET A 127 -5.43 -5.28 -15.08
N VAL A 128 -5.70 -5.92 -13.94
CA VAL A 128 -4.68 -6.23 -12.93
C VAL A 128 -3.75 -7.33 -13.40
N LEU A 129 -4.25 -8.36 -14.07
CA LEU A 129 -3.40 -9.41 -14.60
C LEU A 129 -2.33 -8.84 -15.54
N SER A 130 -2.71 -7.96 -16.46
CA SER A 130 -1.76 -7.29 -17.37
C SER A 130 -0.77 -6.39 -16.63
N ASP A 131 -1.22 -5.63 -15.62
CA ASP A 131 -0.33 -4.83 -14.76
C ASP A 131 0.71 -5.70 -14.03
N GLN A 132 0.27 -6.80 -13.42
CA GLN A 132 1.11 -7.65 -12.59
C GLN A 132 2.11 -8.45 -13.43
N GLN A 133 1.78 -8.82 -14.67
CA GLN A 133 2.71 -9.43 -15.61
C GLN A 133 3.91 -8.52 -15.92
N LEU A 134 3.68 -7.22 -16.15
CA LEU A 134 4.77 -6.25 -16.38
C LEU A 134 5.67 -6.12 -15.15
N ARG A 135 5.07 -6.03 -13.96
CA ARG A 135 5.82 -5.92 -12.69
C ARG A 135 6.60 -7.19 -12.38
N TYR A 136 6.04 -8.36 -12.67
CA TYR A 136 6.75 -9.63 -12.56
C TYR A 136 7.94 -9.69 -13.53
N LYS A 137 7.74 -9.29 -14.79
CA LYS A 137 8.81 -9.21 -15.80
C LYS A 137 9.95 -8.32 -15.30
N LYS A 138 9.64 -7.15 -14.75
CA LYS A 138 10.63 -6.24 -14.14
C LYS A 138 11.50 -6.93 -13.08
N ILE A 139 10.91 -7.75 -12.21
CA ILE A 139 11.64 -8.44 -11.13
C ILE A 139 12.61 -9.50 -11.69
N GLN A 140 12.30 -10.09 -12.85
CA GLN A 140 13.14 -11.10 -13.48
C GLN A 140 14.24 -10.52 -14.38
N THR A 141 13.99 -9.36 -14.98
CA THR A 141 14.92 -8.71 -15.90
C THR A 141 16.13 -8.14 -15.16
N LYS A 142 17.33 -8.48 -15.64
CA LYS A 142 18.61 -7.91 -15.15
C LYS A 142 19.21 -6.89 -16.12
N ASP A 143 18.78 -6.92 -17.38
CA ASP A 143 19.27 -6.03 -18.43
C ASP A 143 18.75 -4.60 -18.22
N LYS A 144 19.63 -3.61 -18.30
CA LYS A 144 19.28 -2.22 -17.97
C LYS A 144 18.41 -1.55 -19.03
N GLU A 145 18.62 -1.85 -20.31
CA GLU A 145 17.84 -1.25 -21.40
C GLU A 145 16.43 -1.84 -21.41
N GLU A 146 16.30 -3.16 -21.27
CA GLU A 146 15.01 -3.81 -21.13
C GLU A 146 14.25 -3.33 -19.87
N LEU A 147 14.95 -3.06 -18.76
CA LEU A 147 14.33 -2.48 -17.57
C LEU A 147 13.72 -1.09 -17.83
N GLN A 148 14.38 -0.25 -18.64
CA GLN A 148 13.84 1.07 -19.00
C GLN A 148 12.56 0.94 -19.82
N ASP A 149 12.54 0.03 -20.80
CA ASP A 149 11.35 -0.24 -21.60
C ASP A 149 10.20 -0.79 -20.75
N ILE A 150 10.49 -1.69 -19.81
CA ILE A 150 9.49 -2.22 -18.87
C ILE A 150 8.96 -1.10 -17.96
N ASP A 151 9.81 -0.20 -17.47
CA ASP A 151 9.39 0.92 -16.63
C ASP A 151 8.46 1.88 -17.38
N LEU A 152 8.74 2.16 -18.65
CA LEU A 152 7.84 2.93 -19.52
C LEU A 152 6.50 2.21 -19.74
N ALA A 153 6.53 0.90 -19.97
CA ALA A 153 5.32 0.10 -20.13
C ALA A 153 4.46 0.08 -18.85
N ILE A 154 5.09 -0.03 -17.67
CA ILE A 154 4.40 0.06 -16.38
C ILE A 154 3.78 1.45 -16.19
N ALA A 155 4.51 2.52 -16.48
CA ALA A 155 4.00 3.88 -16.34
C ALA A 155 2.77 4.14 -17.24
N GLU A 156 2.79 3.65 -18.48
CA GLU A 156 1.66 3.76 -19.40
C GLU A 156 0.47 2.89 -18.96
N ALA A 157 0.73 1.67 -18.46
CA ALA A 157 -0.29 0.81 -17.90
C ALA A 157 -0.93 1.43 -16.65
N ASP A 158 -0.14 1.98 -15.73
CA ASP A 158 -0.62 2.66 -14.52
C ASP A 158 -1.51 3.86 -14.87
N LYS A 159 -1.13 4.65 -15.88
CA LYS A 159 -1.94 5.78 -16.37
C LYS A 159 -3.28 5.32 -16.92
N LYS A 160 -3.30 4.28 -17.77
CA LYS A 160 -4.53 3.70 -18.33
C LYS A 160 -5.42 3.11 -17.25
N ASN A 161 -4.83 2.32 -16.35
CA ASN A 161 -5.53 1.68 -15.25
C ASN A 161 -6.12 2.71 -14.27
N LEU A 162 -5.40 3.80 -13.97
CA LEU A 162 -5.91 4.89 -13.15
C LEU A 162 -7.12 5.58 -13.80
N ALA A 163 -7.04 5.89 -15.10
CA ALA A 163 -8.16 6.49 -15.84
C ALA A 163 -9.40 5.59 -15.81
N GLU A 164 -9.22 4.29 -16.03
CA GLU A 164 -10.30 3.32 -15.98
C GLU A 164 -10.85 3.14 -14.55
N ALA A 165 -10.00 3.08 -13.53
CA ALA A 165 -10.43 3.03 -12.13
C ALA A 165 -11.27 4.26 -11.75
N LYS A 166 -10.90 5.46 -12.22
CA LYS A 166 -11.72 6.68 -12.05
C LYS A 166 -13.10 6.52 -12.71
N ASN A 167 -13.17 5.99 -13.92
CA ASN A 167 -14.43 5.73 -14.62
C ASN A 167 -15.31 4.71 -13.88
N ILE A 168 -14.72 3.61 -13.40
CA ILE A 168 -15.42 2.61 -12.59
C ILE A 168 -16.01 3.26 -11.33
N LEU A 169 -15.21 4.06 -10.61
CA LEU A 169 -15.67 4.71 -9.37
C LEU A 169 -16.70 5.81 -9.59
N ALA A 170 -16.69 6.47 -10.75
CA ALA A 170 -17.70 7.44 -11.15
C ALA A 170 -19.03 6.75 -11.42
N THR A 171 -19.02 5.61 -12.11
CA THR A 171 -20.22 4.86 -12.52
C THR A 171 -20.81 4.02 -11.38
N TYR A 172 -19.98 3.27 -10.66
CA TYR A 172 -20.42 2.25 -9.70
C TYR A 172 -20.21 2.64 -8.23
N GLY A 173 -19.52 3.75 -7.95
CA GLY A 173 -18.95 3.96 -6.62
C GLY A 173 -17.83 2.95 -6.33
N TRP A 174 -17.59 2.60 -5.06
CA TRP A 174 -16.75 1.43 -4.78
C TRP A 174 -17.63 0.17 -4.94
N PRO A 175 -17.39 -0.68 -5.95
CA PRO A 175 -18.24 -1.84 -6.18
C PRO A 175 -18.20 -2.79 -4.98
N LYS A 176 -19.34 -3.38 -4.63
CA LYS A 176 -19.52 -4.23 -3.46
C LYS A 176 -18.98 -5.64 -3.66
N LEU A 177 -18.77 -6.36 -2.56
CA LEU A 177 -18.35 -7.76 -2.59
C LEU A 177 -19.39 -8.65 -3.29
N SER A 178 -20.68 -8.38 -3.07
CA SER A 178 -21.78 -9.05 -3.77
C SER A 178 -21.87 -8.72 -5.27
N GLU A 179 -21.25 -7.61 -5.71
CA GLU A 179 -21.28 -7.18 -7.10
C GLU A 179 -20.13 -7.79 -7.91
N ILE A 180 -18.91 -7.76 -7.38
CA ILE A 180 -17.71 -8.15 -8.13
C ILE A 180 -16.82 -9.19 -7.42
N GLY A 181 -17.26 -9.72 -6.28
CA GLY A 181 -16.48 -10.69 -5.52
C GLY A 181 -15.33 -10.09 -4.71
N LYS A 182 -14.66 -10.96 -3.94
CA LYS A 182 -13.50 -10.58 -3.11
C LYS A 182 -12.28 -10.28 -3.98
N ASP A 183 -12.06 -11.13 -4.97
CA ASP A 183 -10.99 -10.99 -5.96
C ASP A 183 -11.16 -9.71 -6.79
N GLY A 184 -12.35 -9.42 -7.31
CA GLY A 184 -12.61 -8.17 -8.03
C GLY A 184 -12.33 -6.93 -7.17
N GLN A 185 -12.75 -6.92 -5.89
CA GLN A 185 -12.40 -5.82 -4.98
C GLN A 185 -10.90 -5.74 -4.67
N ASN A 186 -10.23 -6.87 -4.49
CA ASN A 186 -8.78 -6.91 -4.24
C ASN A 186 -8.02 -6.35 -5.45
N ASN A 187 -8.41 -6.77 -6.65
CA ASN A 187 -7.80 -6.33 -7.89
C ASN A 187 -8.05 -4.84 -8.15
N LEU A 188 -9.29 -4.34 -7.96
CA LEU A 188 -9.56 -2.91 -8.05
C LEU A 188 -8.74 -2.10 -7.03
N TRP A 189 -8.61 -2.62 -5.81
CA TRP A 189 -7.79 -2.00 -4.76
C TRP A 189 -6.30 -1.98 -5.13
N LEU A 190 -5.78 -3.01 -5.81
CA LEU A 190 -4.41 -3.06 -6.28
C LEU A 190 -4.10 -1.93 -7.26
N ILE A 191 -4.99 -1.65 -8.22
CA ILE A 191 -4.85 -0.48 -9.09
C ILE A 191 -4.87 0.84 -8.30
N VAL A 192 -5.78 0.98 -7.33
CA VAL A 192 -5.85 2.20 -6.51
C VAL A 192 -4.59 2.42 -5.69
N GLN A 193 -3.99 1.37 -5.12
CA GLN A 193 -2.79 1.52 -4.30
C GLN A 193 -1.57 1.98 -5.11
N HIS A 194 -1.47 1.56 -6.38
CA HIS A 194 -0.39 1.99 -7.28
C HIS A 194 -0.50 3.47 -7.67
N ALA A 195 -1.65 4.11 -7.48
CA ALA A 195 -1.86 5.53 -7.75
C ALA A 195 -1.33 6.46 -6.64
N ASP A 196 -0.12 6.21 -6.12
CA ASP A 196 0.49 7.01 -5.03
C ASP A 196 0.71 8.49 -5.39
N HIS A 197 0.85 8.78 -6.68
CA HIS A 197 0.96 10.14 -7.19
C HIS A 197 -0.38 10.90 -7.14
N ASP A 198 -1.51 10.22 -6.95
CA ASP A 198 -2.86 10.80 -6.88
C ASP A 198 -3.53 10.51 -5.52
N ILE A 199 -3.00 11.16 -4.48
CA ILE A 199 -3.48 11.01 -3.09
C ILE A 199 -4.95 11.44 -2.96
N LEU A 200 -5.38 12.46 -3.71
CA LEU A 200 -6.78 12.92 -3.69
C LEU A 200 -7.73 11.85 -4.21
N PHE A 201 -7.35 11.13 -5.26
CA PHE A 201 -8.09 9.98 -5.74
C PHE A 201 -8.17 8.87 -4.68
N GLN A 202 -7.05 8.52 -4.05
CA GLN A 202 -7.02 7.52 -2.96
C GLN A 202 -7.92 7.95 -1.78
N GLN A 203 -7.93 9.23 -1.40
CA GLN A 203 -8.85 9.77 -0.38
C GLN A 203 -10.32 9.66 -0.80
N GLN A 204 -10.65 9.89 -2.08
CA GLN A 204 -12.01 9.70 -2.60
C GLN A 204 -12.43 8.22 -2.54
N VAL A 205 -11.53 7.30 -2.88
CA VAL A 205 -11.74 5.86 -2.73
C VAL A 205 -12.03 5.51 -1.28
N LEU A 206 -11.22 5.98 -0.33
CA LEU A 206 -11.43 5.74 1.10
C LEU A 206 -12.81 6.22 1.56
N LYS A 207 -13.27 7.39 1.10
CA LYS A 207 -14.62 7.89 1.39
C LYS A 207 -15.71 6.96 0.88
N LYS A 208 -15.53 6.35 -0.31
CA LYS A 208 -16.48 5.38 -0.90
C LYS A 208 -16.44 4.04 -0.15
N MET A 209 -15.24 3.49 0.10
CA MET A 209 -15.06 2.25 0.89
C MET A 209 -15.65 2.36 2.30
N LYS A 210 -15.43 3.51 2.98
CA LYS A 210 -15.92 3.75 4.35
C LYS A 210 -17.43 3.61 4.48
N ARG A 211 -18.20 3.94 3.43
CA ARG A 211 -19.67 3.82 3.42
C ARG A 211 -20.14 2.36 3.49
N LEU A 212 -19.31 1.42 3.06
CA LEU A 212 -19.63 -0.01 2.98
C LEU A 212 -19.18 -0.80 4.22
N LEU A 213 -18.46 -0.18 5.16
CA LEU A 213 -17.99 -0.84 6.38
C LEU A 213 -19.15 -1.42 7.21
N LYS A 214 -20.27 -0.69 7.31
CA LYS A 214 -21.44 -1.12 8.08
C LYS A 214 -22.13 -2.34 7.46
N SER A 215 -22.24 -2.38 6.13
CA SER A 215 -22.85 -3.50 5.41
C SER A 215 -21.89 -4.69 5.22
N LYS A 216 -20.61 -4.54 5.59
CA LYS A 216 -19.54 -5.54 5.35
C LYS A 216 -19.39 -5.92 3.87
N GLU A 217 -19.76 -5.01 2.97
CA GLU A 217 -19.63 -5.17 1.51
C GLU A 217 -18.30 -4.63 0.99
N VAL A 218 -17.28 -4.54 1.85
CA VAL A 218 -15.94 -4.07 1.52
C VAL A 218 -14.91 -4.93 2.23
N ASN A 219 -13.80 -5.22 1.55
CA ASN A 219 -12.64 -5.83 2.18
C ASN A 219 -12.05 -4.85 3.23
N LEU A 220 -12.19 -5.22 4.51
CA LEU A 220 -11.75 -4.42 5.65
C LEU A 220 -10.23 -4.27 5.73
N GLU A 221 -9.50 -5.31 5.31
CA GLU A 221 -8.05 -5.31 5.28
C GLU A 221 -7.55 -4.30 4.23
N ASN A 222 -8.06 -4.36 3.00
CA ASN A 222 -7.72 -3.39 1.95
C ASN A 222 -8.03 -1.94 2.36
N TYR A 223 -9.13 -1.73 3.09
CA TYR A 223 -9.45 -0.42 3.66
C TYR A 223 -8.36 0.05 4.65
N ALA A 224 -7.89 -0.83 5.53
CA ALA A 224 -6.82 -0.51 6.48
C ALA A 224 -5.50 -0.18 5.77
N PHE A 225 -5.11 -1.00 4.79
CA PHE A 225 -3.90 -0.78 4.00
C PHE A 225 -3.93 0.56 3.25
N LEU A 226 -5.04 0.87 2.56
CA LEU A 226 -5.15 2.15 1.85
C LEU A 226 -5.20 3.34 2.82
N THR A 227 -5.86 3.17 3.98
CA THR A 227 -5.92 4.22 5.01
C THR A 227 -4.52 4.60 5.48
N ASP A 228 -3.72 3.62 5.87
CA ASP A 228 -2.36 3.87 6.37
C ASP A 228 -1.44 4.40 5.27
N ARG A 229 -1.57 3.92 4.03
CA ARG A 229 -0.79 4.44 2.89
C ARG A 229 -1.07 5.92 2.65
N VAL A 230 -2.34 6.31 2.62
CA VAL A 230 -2.75 7.72 2.49
C VAL A 230 -2.27 8.56 3.68
N LEU A 231 -2.41 8.06 4.91
CA LEU A 231 -1.92 8.76 6.11
C LEU A 231 -0.41 8.98 6.02
N CYS A 232 0.34 7.93 5.70
CA CYS A 232 1.79 7.98 5.52
C CYS A 232 2.23 8.98 4.44
N ASN A 233 1.55 9.02 3.29
CA ASN A 233 1.84 9.94 2.19
C ASN A 233 1.47 11.40 2.53
N LEU A 234 0.54 11.60 3.47
CA LEU A 234 0.18 12.90 4.03
C LEU A 234 1.00 13.27 5.27
N ASN A 235 2.07 12.53 5.58
CA ASN A 235 2.91 12.70 6.76
C ASN A 235 2.12 12.65 8.09
N TYR A 236 1.07 11.83 8.13
CA TYR A 236 0.31 11.48 9.32
C TYR A 236 0.77 10.14 9.93
N LEU A 237 0.42 9.90 11.20
CA LEU A 237 0.65 8.60 11.84
C LEU A 237 -0.29 7.55 11.25
N GLN A 238 0.17 6.30 11.19
CA GLN A 238 -0.67 5.18 10.77
C GLN A 238 -1.75 4.85 11.79
N GLU A 239 -2.86 4.31 11.32
CA GLU A 239 -3.96 3.84 12.17
C GLU A 239 -3.86 2.34 12.45
N TYR A 240 -3.46 1.54 11.45
CA TYR A 240 -3.49 0.07 11.48
C TYR A 240 -2.12 -0.62 11.37
N GLY A 241 -1.04 0.15 11.17
CA GLY A 241 0.34 -0.33 11.16
C GLY A 241 0.69 -1.22 9.96
N THR A 242 0.16 -0.92 8.78
CA THR A 242 0.37 -1.74 7.58
C THR A 242 1.63 -1.37 6.79
N GLN A 243 2.12 -0.14 6.90
CA GLN A 243 3.30 0.37 6.21
C GLN A 243 4.56 0.19 7.07
N VAL A 244 5.65 -0.19 6.39
CA VAL A 244 6.95 -0.49 6.99
C VAL A 244 8.04 0.44 6.46
N ASN A 245 9.13 0.58 7.23
CA ASN A 245 10.34 1.22 6.76
C ASN A 245 11.19 0.19 6.01
N TRP A 246 11.37 0.43 4.71
CA TRP A 246 12.24 -0.38 3.86
C TRP A 246 13.69 0.09 3.96
N THR A 247 14.60 -0.87 4.08
CA THR A 247 16.05 -0.66 4.01
C THR A 247 16.51 -0.65 2.56
N ILE A 248 17.74 -0.17 2.33
CA ILE A 248 18.36 -0.13 0.99
C ILE A 248 18.48 -1.52 0.33
N ASN A 249 18.48 -2.59 1.13
CA ASN A 249 18.56 -3.97 0.65
C ASN A 249 17.19 -4.59 0.34
N GLY A 250 16.11 -3.79 0.34
CA GLY A 250 14.75 -4.29 0.06
C GLY A 250 14.11 -5.08 1.21
N MET A 251 14.74 -5.09 2.39
CA MET A 251 14.17 -5.69 3.61
C MET A 251 13.50 -4.62 4.46
N ALA A 252 12.46 -4.96 5.20
CA ALA A 252 11.88 -4.05 6.18
C ALA A 252 12.51 -4.25 7.57
N ASN A 253 12.60 -3.19 8.38
CA ASN A 253 13.21 -3.27 9.71
C ASN A 253 12.31 -2.80 10.86
N SER A 254 11.20 -2.14 10.55
CA SER A 254 10.27 -1.57 11.53
C SER A 254 8.98 -1.12 10.83
N PHE A 255 7.93 -0.91 11.61
CA PHE A 255 6.76 -0.19 11.12
C PHE A 255 7.05 1.31 11.03
N ARG A 256 6.43 2.00 10.05
CA ARG A 256 6.36 3.47 10.09
C ARG A 256 5.59 3.92 11.34
N PRO A 257 5.77 5.16 11.85
CA PRO A 257 5.13 5.60 13.09
C PRO A 257 3.61 5.37 13.16
N ILE A 258 3.13 4.84 14.29
CA ILE A 258 1.75 4.42 14.50
C ILE A 258 1.09 5.25 15.61
N ARG A 259 -0.14 5.72 15.37
CA ARG A 259 -0.95 6.42 16.36
C ARG A 259 -1.32 5.48 17.50
N ASN A 260 -1.06 5.84 18.75
CA ASN A 260 -1.43 5.00 19.92
C ASN A 260 -1.04 3.52 19.72
N GLU A 261 0.23 3.28 19.40
CA GLU A 261 0.77 1.97 19.05
C GLU A 261 0.52 0.90 20.14
N TRP A 262 0.49 1.29 21.41
CA TRP A 262 0.14 0.41 22.53
C TRP A 262 -1.25 -0.25 22.43
N ASP A 263 -2.17 0.32 21.63
CA ASP A 263 -3.56 -0.17 21.44
C ASP A 263 -3.80 -0.80 20.06
N ILE A 264 -2.75 -0.98 19.26
CA ILE A 264 -2.88 -1.28 17.83
C ILE A 264 -3.63 -2.59 17.56
N ASP A 265 -3.34 -3.65 18.30
CA ASP A 265 -3.95 -4.97 18.06
C ASP A 265 -5.46 -4.96 18.32
N GLN A 266 -5.97 -4.07 19.20
CA GLN A 266 -7.41 -3.92 19.38
C GLN A 266 -8.08 -3.34 18.13
N ARG A 267 -7.42 -2.41 17.44
CA ARG A 267 -7.90 -1.85 16.18
C ARG A 267 -7.83 -2.86 15.04
N ARG A 268 -6.72 -3.60 14.93
CA ARG A 268 -6.51 -4.66 13.93
C ARG A 268 -7.52 -5.80 14.09
N LYS A 269 -7.77 -6.25 15.32
CA LYS A 269 -8.76 -7.30 15.63
C LYS A 269 -10.18 -6.95 15.19
N LYS A 270 -10.59 -5.67 15.29
CA LYS A 270 -11.92 -5.22 14.82
C LYS A 270 -12.10 -5.38 13.31
N LEU A 271 -11.01 -5.46 12.55
CA LEU A 271 -11.02 -5.69 11.11
C LEU A 271 -10.70 -7.14 10.72
N GLY A 272 -10.50 -8.02 11.70
CA GLY A 272 -10.10 -9.41 11.46
C GLY A 272 -8.63 -9.59 11.09
N MET A 273 -7.79 -8.58 11.31
CA MET A 273 -6.35 -8.63 11.02
C MET A 273 -5.57 -9.24 12.19
N THR A 274 -4.47 -9.93 11.88
CA THR A 274 -3.53 -10.49 12.86
C THR A 274 -2.82 -9.39 13.65
N GLY A 275 -2.28 -9.70 14.84
CA GLY A 275 -1.45 -8.77 15.61
C GLY A 275 -0.18 -8.34 14.86
N LEU A 276 0.40 -7.20 15.24
CA LEU A 276 1.62 -6.71 14.57
C LEU A 276 2.85 -7.60 14.82
N ASP A 277 2.85 -8.36 15.91
CA ASP A 277 3.87 -9.37 16.24
C ASP A 277 3.93 -10.50 15.20
N ILE A 278 2.78 -10.95 14.72
CA ILE A 278 2.67 -11.96 13.67
C ILE A 278 2.90 -11.31 12.30
N TYR A 279 2.30 -10.15 12.07
CA TYR A 279 2.39 -9.46 10.79
C TYR A 279 3.83 -9.08 10.43
N SER A 280 4.65 -8.65 11.42
CA SER A 280 6.05 -8.30 11.19
C SER A 280 6.90 -9.48 10.69
N LEU A 281 6.50 -10.72 10.99
CA LEU A 281 7.21 -11.92 10.53
C LEU A 281 7.16 -12.06 9.00
N ALA A 282 6.09 -11.60 8.34
CA ALA A 282 6.02 -11.57 6.88
C ALA A 282 7.00 -10.57 6.25
N TYR A 283 7.54 -9.65 7.07
CA TYR A 283 8.50 -8.62 6.68
C TYR A 283 9.93 -8.91 7.18
N GLY A 284 10.13 -10.01 7.92
CA GLY A 284 11.45 -10.44 8.37
C GLY A 284 11.99 -9.72 9.61
N PHE A 285 11.14 -9.06 10.39
CA PHE A 285 11.56 -8.47 11.67
C PHE A 285 10.64 -8.88 12.83
N THR A 286 11.19 -8.85 14.04
CA THR A 286 10.42 -9.06 15.27
C THR A 286 9.84 -7.75 15.77
N TYR A 287 8.64 -7.82 16.33
CA TYR A 287 7.95 -6.66 16.87
C TYR A 287 7.52 -6.92 18.31
N GLU A 288 7.90 -6.02 19.21
CA GLU A 288 7.40 -5.97 20.57
C GLU A 288 6.51 -4.73 20.73
N LYS A 289 5.25 -4.96 21.09
CA LYS A 289 4.30 -3.86 21.27
C LYS A 289 4.73 -2.95 22.43
N PRO A 290 4.92 -1.64 22.19
CA PRO A 290 5.36 -0.72 23.22
C PRO A 290 4.28 -0.50 24.29
N LYS A 291 4.72 -0.24 25.53
CA LYS A 291 3.84 0.19 26.62
C LYS A 291 3.32 1.62 26.38
N LYS A 292 2.13 1.92 26.89
CA LYS A 292 1.52 3.26 26.79
C LYS A 292 2.43 4.38 27.30
N VAL A 293 3.09 4.18 28.45
CA VAL A 293 4.08 5.14 29.00
C VAL A 293 5.22 5.41 28.02
N THR A 294 5.76 4.38 27.39
CA THR A 294 6.84 4.52 26.40
C THR A 294 6.35 5.32 25.20
N CYS A 295 5.16 4.99 24.66
CA CYS A 295 4.57 5.73 23.55
C CYS A 295 4.38 7.21 23.86
N THR A 296 3.80 7.53 25.03
CA THR A 296 3.57 8.92 25.46
C THR A 296 4.89 9.68 25.59
N ARG A 297 5.91 9.06 26.20
CA ARG A 297 7.24 9.68 26.34
C ARG A 297 7.88 9.96 24.98
N THR A 298 7.91 8.96 24.09
CA THR A 298 8.47 9.10 22.74
C THR A 298 7.74 10.20 21.95
N GLN A 299 6.42 10.28 22.04
CA GLN A 299 5.66 11.35 21.38
C GLN A 299 6.03 12.74 21.94
N GLN A 300 6.19 12.88 23.26
CA GLN A 300 6.62 14.14 23.87
C GLN A 300 8.04 14.54 23.45
N GLU A 301 8.96 13.57 23.33
CA GLU A 301 10.32 13.80 22.84
C GLU A 301 10.33 14.27 21.38
N VAL A 302 9.52 13.64 20.52
CA VAL A 302 9.33 14.08 19.12
C VAL A 302 8.81 15.51 19.07
N ILE A 303 7.76 15.84 19.84
CA ILE A 303 7.20 17.20 19.88
C ILE A 303 8.26 18.22 20.30
N LYS A 304 9.04 17.93 21.35
CA LYS A 304 10.13 18.81 21.80
C LYS A 304 11.20 19.00 20.74
N LYS A 305 11.61 17.91 20.08
CA LYS A 305 12.64 17.94 19.03
C LYS A 305 12.17 18.73 17.81
N VAL A 306 10.94 18.52 17.35
CA VAL A 306 10.36 19.27 16.23
C VAL A 306 10.27 20.75 16.56
N LYS A 307 9.81 21.09 17.77
CA LYS A 307 9.78 22.49 18.21
C LYS A 307 11.15 23.14 18.17
N LEU A 308 12.18 22.48 18.71
CA LEU A 308 13.56 22.98 18.68
C LEU A 308 14.05 23.22 17.25
N LEU A 309 13.74 22.31 16.32
CA LEU A 309 14.12 22.46 14.91
C LEU A 309 13.41 23.65 14.25
N ILE A 310 12.12 23.85 14.52
CA ILE A 310 11.36 24.99 13.99
C ILE A 310 11.87 26.32 14.56
N ASP A 311 12.18 26.36 15.86
CA ASP A 311 12.75 27.54 16.53
C ASP A 311 14.13 27.87 15.92
N THR A 312 14.99 26.85 15.74
CA THR A 312 16.30 26.98 15.06
C THR A 312 16.15 27.50 13.63
N ALA A 313 15.21 26.96 12.86
CA ALA A 313 14.94 27.39 11.50
C ALA A 313 14.51 28.87 11.45
N SER A 314 13.67 29.28 12.40
CA SER A 314 13.18 30.66 12.48
C SER A 314 14.30 31.64 12.82
N GLU A 315 15.18 31.30 13.77
CA GLU A 315 16.36 32.12 14.11
C GLU A 315 17.35 32.20 12.95
N ALA A 316 17.63 31.08 12.26
CA ALA A 316 18.48 31.04 11.09
C ALA A 316 17.97 31.96 9.97
N PHE A 317 16.66 31.95 9.71
CA PHE A 317 16.02 32.79 8.71
C PHE A 317 16.25 34.29 9.00
N TYR A 318 16.08 34.74 10.25
CA TYR A 318 16.31 36.14 10.62
C TYR A 318 17.78 36.57 10.54
N ARG A 319 18.72 35.62 10.67
CA ARG A 319 20.16 35.86 10.48
C ARG A 319 20.60 35.79 9.02
N GLY A 320 19.72 35.41 8.10
CA GLY A 320 20.06 35.23 6.68
C GLY A 320 20.72 33.89 6.35
N ASP A 321 20.74 32.93 7.27
CA ASP A 321 21.25 31.58 7.01
C ASP A 321 20.15 30.68 6.43
N PHE A 322 19.95 30.79 5.12
CA PHE A 322 18.87 30.09 4.42
C PHE A 322 19.11 28.58 4.26
N GLN A 323 20.37 28.13 4.29
CA GLN A 323 20.69 26.71 4.24
C GLN A 323 20.32 26.04 5.57
N LEU A 324 20.71 26.63 6.71
CA LEU A 324 20.32 26.11 8.02
C LEU A 324 18.81 26.19 8.24
N THR A 325 18.15 27.22 7.70
CA THR A 325 16.68 27.33 7.70
C THR A 325 16.06 26.12 7.00
N TYR A 326 16.56 25.78 5.81
CA TYR A 326 16.12 24.60 5.06
C TYR A 326 16.39 23.31 5.82
N ASP A 327 17.63 23.07 6.24
CA ASP A 327 18.03 21.81 6.89
C ASP A 327 17.20 21.55 8.16
N SER A 328 16.91 22.60 8.93
CA SER A 328 16.11 22.52 10.15
C SER A 328 14.63 22.21 9.86
N TYR A 329 14.00 22.89 8.88
CA TYR A 329 12.63 22.57 8.49
C TYR A 329 12.50 21.20 7.84
N ASN A 330 13.44 20.81 6.98
CA ASN A 330 13.47 19.49 6.36
C ASN A 330 13.61 18.39 7.43
N SER A 331 14.49 18.59 8.41
CA SER A 331 14.63 17.68 9.56
C SER A 331 13.35 17.60 10.39
N ALA A 332 12.64 18.72 10.57
CA ALA A 332 11.37 18.74 11.28
C ALA A 332 10.27 18.00 10.51
N SER A 333 10.22 18.12 9.18
CA SER A 333 9.19 17.50 8.34
C SER A 333 9.31 15.98 8.24
N VAL A 334 10.48 15.39 8.51
CA VAL A 334 10.67 13.93 8.54
C VAL A 334 9.85 13.26 9.66
N PHE A 335 9.52 13.99 10.73
CA PHE A 335 8.69 13.44 11.81
C PHE A 335 7.22 13.41 11.41
N SER A 336 6.63 12.21 11.35
CA SER A 336 5.19 12.03 11.11
C SER A 336 4.35 12.69 12.20
N GLU A 337 3.38 13.52 11.80
CA GLU A 337 2.62 14.42 12.67
C GLU A 337 3.48 15.40 13.50
N GLY A 338 4.77 15.56 13.17
CA GLY A 338 5.68 16.43 13.90
C GLY A 338 5.31 17.89 13.76
N MET A 339 5.14 18.36 12.52
CA MET A 339 4.75 19.74 12.21
C MET A 339 3.23 19.87 12.06
N SER A 340 2.64 20.80 12.80
CA SER A 340 1.23 21.18 12.67
C SER A 340 0.94 21.86 11.33
N ASP A 341 -0.33 21.88 10.92
CA ASP A 341 -0.73 22.56 9.68
C ASP A 341 -0.35 24.07 9.69
N ARG A 342 -0.37 24.69 10.87
CA ARG A 342 0.07 26.09 11.06
C ARG A 342 1.58 26.25 10.84
N GLU A 343 2.38 25.32 11.33
CA GLU A 343 3.84 25.35 11.17
C GLU A 343 4.25 25.07 9.71
N ASN A 344 3.59 24.12 9.05
CA ASN A 344 3.78 23.89 7.60
C ASN A 344 3.43 25.15 6.79
N PHE A 345 2.34 25.85 7.13
CA PHE A 345 1.98 27.09 6.43
C PHE A 345 3.03 28.19 6.67
N LYS A 346 3.52 28.33 7.91
CA LYS A 346 4.62 29.27 8.22
C LYS A 346 5.90 28.94 7.45
N ALA A 347 6.25 27.66 7.34
CA ALA A 347 7.39 27.22 6.55
C ALA A 347 7.23 27.64 5.08
N ALA A 348 6.05 27.41 4.48
CA ALA A 348 5.75 27.88 3.12
C ALA A 348 5.99 29.38 2.95
N VAL A 349 5.50 30.21 3.89
CA VAL A 349 5.70 31.67 3.88
C VAL A 349 7.18 32.05 3.97
N ILE A 350 7.94 31.39 4.85
CA ILE A 350 9.37 31.62 5.01
C ILE A 350 10.09 31.31 3.70
N PHE A 351 9.85 30.14 3.10
CA PHE A 351 10.54 29.76 1.86
C PHE A 351 10.13 30.60 0.65
N ALA A 352 8.88 31.06 0.57
CA ALA A 352 8.49 32.06 -0.42
C ALA A 352 9.23 33.39 -0.20
N THR A 353 9.38 33.82 1.05
CA THR A 353 10.16 35.03 1.39
C THR A 353 11.63 34.88 1.03
N ILE A 354 12.21 33.71 1.27
CA ILE A 354 13.59 33.39 0.86
C ILE A 354 13.69 33.43 -0.66
N ALA A 355 12.79 32.79 -1.40
CA ALA A 355 12.80 32.78 -2.86
C ALA A 355 12.67 34.17 -3.52
N ALA A 356 12.12 35.16 -2.81
CA ALA A 356 12.10 36.55 -3.25
C ALA A 356 13.45 37.28 -3.07
N ARG A 357 14.32 36.79 -2.16
CA ARG A 357 15.62 37.38 -1.82
C ARG A 357 16.78 36.63 -2.48
N ASP A 358 16.73 35.31 -2.40
CA ASP A 358 17.67 34.35 -2.95
C ASP A 358 17.07 33.77 -4.24
N ARG A 359 17.85 33.86 -5.34
CA ARG A 359 17.41 33.40 -6.66
C ARG A 359 17.56 31.89 -6.86
N ASP A 360 18.00 31.15 -5.84
CA ASP A 360 18.01 29.68 -5.89
C ASP A 360 16.56 29.16 -6.02
N PRO A 361 16.23 28.49 -7.14
CA PRO A 361 14.86 28.03 -7.41
C PRO A 361 14.37 27.01 -6.38
N LYS A 362 15.25 26.32 -5.64
CA LYS A 362 14.86 25.28 -4.67
C LYS A 362 13.91 25.83 -3.60
N TYR A 363 14.06 27.09 -3.18
CA TYR A 363 13.22 27.67 -2.12
C TYR A 363 11.78 27.89 -2.58
N ARG A 364 11.57 28.17 -3.88
CA ARG A 364 10.24 28.18 -4.48
C ARG A 364 9.62 26.78 -4.40
N ASP A 365 10.37 25.76 -4.77
CA ASP A 365 9.91 24.37 -4.77
C ASP A 365 9.52 23.91 -3.35
N ILE A 366 10.38 24.17 -2.36
CA ILE A 366 10.11 23.85 -0.96
C ILE A 366 8.84 24.56 -0.46
N SER A 367 8.64 25.83 -0.83
CA SER A 367 7.40 26.55 -0.48
C SER A 367 6.17 25.83 -1.04
N PHE A 368 6.23 25.41 -2.31
CA PHE A 368 5.16 24.63 -2.94
C PHE A 368 4.96 23.27 -2.31
N ASP A 369 6.00 22.57 -1.86
CA ASP A 369 5.87 21.27 -1.18
C ASP A 369 5.04 21.41 0.10
N PHE A 370 5.30 22.43 0.92
CA PHE A 370 4.51 22.72 2.11
C PHE A 370 3.06 23.12 1.79
N LEU A 371 2.85 23.95 0.76
CA LEU A 371 1.50 24.33 0.32
C LEU A 371 0.72 23.12 -0.23
N ASN A 372 1.37 22.30 -1.04
CA ASN A 372 0.79 21.10 -1.63
C ASN A 372 0.41 20.08 -0.54
N LEU A 373 1.27 19.87 0.46
CA LEU A 373 0.95 19.03 1.61
C LEU A 373 -0.33 19.52 2.32
N LEU A 374 -0.45 20.82 2.59
CA LEU A 374 -1.65 21.41 3.22
C LEU A 374 -2.88 21.29 2.34
N TYR A 375 -2.72 21.46 1.03
CA TYR A 375 -3.79 21.29 0.05
C TYR A 375 -4.31 19.85 0.06
N LEU A 376 -3.41 18.85 -0.04
CA LEU A 376 -3.75 17.42 0.00
C LEU A 376 -4.38 16.99 1.33
N ARG A 377 -4.01 17.65 2.44
CA ARG A 377 -4.65 17.46 3.76
C ARG A 377 -6.04 18.12 3.88
N GLY A 378 -6.44 18.95 2.91
CA GLY A 378 -7.66 19.76 2.98
C GLY A 378 -7.59 20.85 4.05
N LYS A 379 -6.38 21.36 4.34
CA LYS A 379 -6.08 22.33 5.40
C LYS A 379 -5.66 23.70 4.85
N LEU A 380 -5.38 23.79 3.56
CA LEU A 380 -5.09 25.04 2.89
C LEU A 380 -6.37 25.82 2.63
N LYS A 381 -6.46 27.04 3.17
CA LYS A 381 -7.60 27.94 2.94
C LYS A 381 -7.24 28.95 1.86
N GLU A 382 -8.10 29.07 0.85
CA GLU A 382 -7.97 30.07 -0.22
C GLU A 382 -7.79 31.50 0.33
N SER A 383 -8.57 31.87 1.35
CA SER A 383 -8.47 33.19 1.99
C SER A 383 -7.09 33.46 2.61
N SER A 384 -6.42 32.42 3.09
CA SER A 384 -5.07 32.54 3.66
C SER A 384 -4.05 32.77 2.55
N LEU A 385 -4.13 32.02 1.44
CA LEU A 385 -3.25 32.21 0.28
C LEU A 385 -3.34 33.65 -0.26
N ARG A 386 -4.55 34.16 -0.49
CA ARG A 386 -4.78 35.49 -1.07
C ARG A 386 -4.33 36.65 -0.18
N ARG A 387 -4.26 36.45 1.14
CA ARG A 387 -3.89 37.50 2.12
C ARG A 387 -2.41 37.51 2.46
N THR A 388 -1.64 36.53 2.01
CA THR A 388 -0.23 36.38 2.33
C THR A 388 0.62 36.90 1.17
N TYR A 389 0.98 38.18 1.24
CA TYR A 389 1.73 38.89 0.17
C TYR A 389 3.08 38.22 -0.16
N GLN A 390 3.69 37.49 0.79
CA GLN A 390 4.94 36.77 0.55
C GLN A 390 4.85 35.74 -0.58
N PHE A 391 3.63 35.28 -0.92
CA PHE A 391 3.42 34.35 -2.02
C PHE A 391 3.36 35.00 -3.41
N GLU A 392 3.46 36.33 -3.51
CA GLU A 392 3.47 37.02 -4.82
C GLU A 392 4.57 36.49 -5.76
N THR A 393 5.73 36.11 -5.21
CA THR A 393 6.84 35.49 -5.97
C THR A 393 6.53 34.10 -6.55
N LEU A 394 5.41 33.50 -6.12
CA LEU A 394 4.94 32.19 -6.59
C LEU A 394 3.86 32.30 -7.66
N HIS A 395 3.24 33.47 -7.85
CA HIS A 395 2.02 33.61 -8.65
C HIS A 395 2.19 33.22 -10.12
N ASP A 396 3.38 33.46 -10.68
CA ASP A 396 3.69 33.16 -12.08
C ASP A 396 3.98 31.66 -12.31
N ASP A 397 4.09 30.86 -11.25
CA ASP A 397 4.31 29.42 -11.36
C ASP A 397 2.99 28.69 -11.61
N PRO A 398 2.90 27.79 -12.61
CA PRO A 398 1.68 27.03 -12.89
C PRO A 398 1.14 26.23 -11.70
N ARG A 399 2.00 25.83 -10.75
CA ARG A 399 1.58 25.14 -9.53
C ARG A 399 0.71 26.02 -8.63
N TRP A 400 0.88 27.34 -8.67
CA TRP A 400 0.04 28.28 -7.93
C TRP A 400 -1.43 28.18 -8.34
N ILE A 401 -1.70 28.20 -9.65
CA ILE A 401 -3.05 28.09 -10.21
C ILE A 401 -3.70 26.77 -9.77
N LYS A 402 -2.93 25.67 -9.78
CA LYS A 402 -3.41 24.33 -9.36
C LYS A 402 -3.84 24.25 -7.90
N LEU A 403 -3.36 25.14 -7.02
CA LEU A 403 -3.82 25.22 -5.62
C LEU A 403 -5.26 25.75 -5.49
N PHE A 404 -5.75 26.50 -6.49
CA PHE A 404 -7.12 27.04 -6.51
C PHE A 404 -8.05 26.23 -7.42
N TYR A 405 -7.51 25.70 -8.53
CA TYR A 405 -8.28 25.01 -9.56
C TYR A 405 -7.70 23.61 -9.83
N PRO A 406 -7.99 22.62 -8.99
CA PRO A 406 -7.48 21.28 -9.19
C PRO A 406 -8.19 20.59 -10.36
N GLY A 407 -7.45 20.38 -11.46
CA GLY A 407 -7.95 19.70 -12.66
C GLY A 407 -7.78 20.48 -13.97
N THR A 408 -7.27 21.72 -13.91
CA THR A 408 -6.86 22.52 -15.09
C THR A 408 -5.40 22.30 -15.47
#